data_AF-A0A1N6TD18-F1
#
_entry.id   AF-A0A1N6TD18-F1
#
_cell.length_a   1.000
_cell.length_b   1.000
_cell.length_c   1.000
_cell.angle_alpha   90.00
_cell.angle_beta   90.00
_cell.angle_gamma   90.00
#
_symmetry.space_group_name_H-M   'P 1'
#
loop_
_entity.id
_entity.type
_entity.pdbx_description
1 polymer ?
#
loop_
_entity_poly.entity_id
_entity_poly.type
_entity_poly.pdbx_seq_one_letter_code
_entity_poly.pdbx_strand_id
1 'polypeptide(L)'
;METNSPFEQIDELRIDTAGKQFLTEAAKWTTFLAILGYIGIGFMVLAALFMMTVGASISSYNSMMPLGGSMVFSLIYLVVAALYFIPINYLYRFSSNMKSALRSNSQTELTKAFEYLKSHYKFIGILTIIVFGLYILAIFGVMITGLSGIGR
;
A
#
# COMPACT_ATOMS: atom_id res chain seq x y z
N MET A 1 -52.23 -27.89 6.39
CA MET A 1 -51.01 -27.97 5.56
C MET A 1 -50.72 -26.56 5.11
N GLU A 2 -49.75 -25.91 5.74
CA GLU A 2 -49.31 -24.57 5.36
C GLU A 2 -48.66 -24.68 3.98
N THR A 3 -49.26 -24.05 2.98
CA THR A 3 -48.71 -23.99 1.63
C THR A 3 -47.60 -22.94 1.63
N ASN A 4 -46.38 -23.35 2.01
CA ASN A 4 -45.20 -22.53 1.76
C ASN A 4 -45.07 -22.36 0.24
N SER A 5 -45.17 -21.10 -0.20
CA SER A 5 -45.06 -20.69 -1.61
C SER A 5 -43.78 -21.25 -2.23
N PRO A 6 -43.79 -21.82 -3.45
CA PRO A 6 -42.60 -22.33 -4.14
C PRO A 6 -41.56 -21.25 -4.49
N PHE A 7 -41.91 -19.98 -4.25
CA PHE A 7 -41.07 -18.81 -4.45
C PHE A 7 -40.72 -18.23 -3.08
N GLU A 8 -39.90 -18.95 -2.33
CA GLU A 8 -39.00 -18.26 -1.41
C GLU A 8 -38.11 -17.40 -2.33
N GLN A 9 -38.46 -16.12 -2.46
CA GLN A 9 -37.65 -15.16 -3.20
C GLN A 9 -36.28 -15.16 -2.53
N ILE A 10 -35.35 -15.94 -3.10
CA ILE A 10 -33.96 -15.87 -2.72
C ILE A 10 -33.55 -14.49 -3.20
N ASP A 11 -33.60 -13.51 -2.29
CA ASP A 11 -33.07 -12.18 -2.53
C ASP A 11 -31.57 -12.35 -2.74
N GLU A 12 -31.18 -12.61 -3.99
CA GLU A 12 -29.79 -12.60 -4.39
C GLU A 12 -29.24 -11.21 -4.05
N LEU A 13 -28.13 -11.18 -3.31
CA LEU A 13 -27.52 -9.94 -2.89
C LEU A 13 -27.09 -9.13 -4.13
N ARG A 14 -27.81 -8.04 -4.39
CA ARG A 14 -27.56 -7.13 -5.51
C ARG A 14 -27.13 -5.77 -4.98
N ILE A 15 -26.26 -5.10 -5.73
CA ILE A 15 -25.89 -3.72 -5.42
C ILE A 15 -27.04 -2.80 -5.81
N ASP A 16 -27.75 -2.33 -4.79
CA ASP A 16 -28.84 -1.38 -4.92
C ASP A 16 -28.33 0.04 -5.28
N THR A 17 -29.27 0.97 -5.47
CA THR A 17 -28.94 2.34 -5.86
C THR A 17 -28.02 3.04 -4.86
N ALA A 18 -28.25 2.85 -3.56
CA ALA A 18 -27.41 3.43 -2.51
C ALA A 18 -25.98 2.84 -2.56
N GLY A 19 -25.85 1.52 -2.69
CA GLY A 19 -24.57 0.84 -2.84
C GLY A 19 -23.78 1.35 -4.05
N LYS A 20 -24.44 1.59 -5.19
CA LYS A 20 -23.77 2.19 -6.37
C LYS A 20 -23.25 3.60 -6.09
N GLN A 21 -24.01 4.42 -5.35
CA GLN A 21 -23.57 5.76 -4.99
C GLN A 21 -22.35 5.74 -4.06
N PHE A 22 -22.37 4.88 -3.03
CA PHE A 22 -21.23 4.73 -2.11
C PHE A 22 -19.98 4.22 -2.82
N LEU A 23 -20.12 3.22 -3.69
CA LEU A 23 -18.99 2.70 -4.46
C LEU A 23 -18.45 3.74 -5.46
N THR A 24 -19.32 4.58 -6.02
CA THR A 24 -18.90 5.70 -6.87
C THR A 24 -18.04 6.69 -6.08
N GLU A 25 -18.48 7.06 -4.88
CA GLU A 25 -17.78 8.00 -4.02
C GLU A 25 -16.45 7.41 -3.52
N ALA A 26 -16.46 6.16 -3.05
CA ALA A 26 -15.26 5.43 -2.68
C ALA A 26 -14.27 5.36 -3.86
N ALA A 27 -14.74 5.10 -5.09
CA ALA A 27 -13.89 5.08 -6.27
C ALA A 27 -13.28 6.46 -6.59
N LYS A 28 -13.95 7.58 -6.30
CA LYS A 28 -13.37 8.92 -6.44
C LYS A 28 -12.26 9.16 -5.42
N TRP A 29 -12.50 8.90 -4.15
CA TRP A 29 -11.52 9.08 -3.07
C TRP A 29 -10.29 8.21 -3.26
N THR A 30 -10.49 6.95 -3.63
CA THR A 30 -9.37 6.04 -3.93
C THR A 30 -8.57 6.48 -5.15
N THR A 31 -9.19 7.13 -6.15
CA THR A 31 -8.44 7.73 -7.27
C THR A 31 -7.57 8.89 -6.77
N PHE A 32 -8.14 9.78 -5.96
CA PHE A 32 -7.42 10.92 -5.38
C PHE A 32 -6.21 10.45 -4.54
N LEU A 33 -6.43 9.49 -3.65
CA LEU A 33 -5.37 8.90 -2.83
C LEU A 33 -4.32 8.20 -3.67
N ALA A 34 -4.71 7.50 -4.75
CA ALA A 34 -3.75 6.88 -5.65
C ALA A 34 -2.86 7.90 -6.37
N ILE A 35 -3.43 9.02 -6.82
CA ILE A 35 -2.67 10.13 -7.44
C ILE A 35 -1.67 10.71 -6.43
N LEU A 36 -2.11 11.02 -5.20
CA LEU A 36 -1.21 11.50 -4.14
C LEU A 36 -0.12 10.47 -3.82
N GLY A 37 -0.47 9.18 -3.78
CA GLY A 37 0.48 8.09 -3.59
C GLY A 37 1.56 8.05 -4.66
N TYR A 38 1.18 8.18 -5.94
CA TYR A 38 2.15 8.25 -7.04
C TYR A 38 3.05 9.48 -6.96
N ILE A 39 2.50 10.65 -6.61
CA ILE A 39 3.29 11.87 -6.39
C ILE A 39 4.29 11.64 -5.24
N GLY A 40 3.83 11.06 -4.13
CA GLY A 40 4.68 10.70 -3.00
C GLY A 40 5.82 9.76 -3.40
N ILE A 41 5.54 8.70 -4.16
CA ILE A 41 6.55 7.80 -4.71
C ILE A 41 7.53 8.55 -5.62
N GLY A 42 7.04 9.46 -6.45
CA GLY A 42 7.89 10.32 -7.30
C GLY A 42 8.87 11.13 -6.46
N PHE A 43 8.41 11.77 -5.37
CA PHE A 43 9.29 12.47 -4.44
C PHE A 43 10.27 11.54 -3.72
N MET A 44 9.87 10.32 -3.36
CA MET A 44 10.78 9.33 -2.76
C MET A 44 11.92 8.97 -3.72
N VAL A 45 11.62 8.76 -4.99
CA VAL A 45 12.63 8.48 -6.03
C VAL A 45 13.56 9.68 -6.22
N LEU A 46 13.00 10.90 -6.33
CA LEU A 46 13.80 12.13 -6.44
C LEU A 46 14.73 12.32 -5.23
N ALA A 47 14.23 12.08 -4.02
CA ALA A 47 15.02 12.16 -2.79
C ALA A 47 16.16 11.12 -2.79
N ALA A 48 15.89 9.88 -3.21
CA ALA A 48 16.91 8.84 -3.32
C ALA A 48 18.02 9.19 -4.32
N LEU A 49 17.65 9.71 -5.50
CA LEU A 49 18.61 10.16 -6.51
C LEU A 49 19.41 11.36 -6.03
N PHE A 50 18.76 12.32 -5.36
CA PHE A 50 19.43 13.48 -4.78
C PHE A 50 20.45 13.05 -3.72
N MET A 51 20.08 12.17 -2.79
CA MET A 51 20.99 11.61 -1.78
C MET A 51 22.16 10.84 -2.40
N MET A 52 21.95 10.14 -3.51
CA MET A 52 23.02 9.45 -4.23
C MET A 52 24.05 10.43 -4.81
N THR A 53 23.61 11.58 -5.34
CA THR A 53 24.50 12.59 -5.94
C THR A 53 25.20 13.49 -4.92
N VAL A 54 24.49 13.91 -3.87
CA VAL A 54 24.99 14.88 -2.88
C VAL A 54 25.59 14.20 -1.64
N GLY A 55 25.13 12.99 -1.30
CA GLY A 55 25.61 12.24 -0.13
C GLY A 55 27.09 11.87 -0.21
N ALA A 56 27.62 11.69 -1.42
CA ALA A 56 29.06 11.49 -1.66
C ALA A 56 29.90 12.70 -1.20
N SER A 57 29.35 13.92 -1.28
CA SER A 57 30.02 15.17 -0.88
C SER A 57 29.81 15.52 0.60
N ILE A 58 28.72 15.03 1.22
CA ILE A 58 28.40 15.29 2.64
C ILE A 58 29.13 14.31 3.57
N SER A 59 29.31 13.07 3.14
CA SER A 59 30.01 12.03 3.92
C SER A 59 31.50 12.34 4.16
N SER A 60 32.09 13.29 3.43
CA SER A 60 33.43 13.82 3.73
C SER A 60 33.47 14.79 4.92
N TYR A 61 32.32 15.33 5.35
CA TYR A 61 32.21 16.32 6.43
C TYR A 61 31.58 15.79 7.71
N ASN A 62 30.78 14.72 7.65
CA ASN A 62 30.14 14.11 8.81
C ASN A 62 30.45 12.61 8.89
N SER A 63 31.20 12.21 9.92
CA SER A 63 31.63 10.82 10.18
C SER A 63 30.48 9.88 10.59
N MET A 64 29.27 10.40 10.80
CA MET A 64 28.10 9.61 11.20
C MET A 64 27.47 8.80 10.04
N MET A 65 27.83 9.08 8.78
CA MET A 65 27.48 8.25 7.64
C MET A 65 28.74 7.96 6.80
N PRO A 66 29.32 6.76 6.90
CA PRO A 66 30.39 6.34 5.99
C PRO A 66 29.93 6.52 4.54
N LEU A 67 30.84 6.88 3.64
CA LEU A 67 30.56 7.14 2.22
C LEU A 67 29.69 6.03 1.57
N GLY A 68 29.96 4.76 1.91
CA GLY A 68 29.18 3.60 1.44
C GLY A 68 27.76 3.49 2.02
N GLY A 69 27.48 4.09 3.17
CA GLY A 69 26.16 4.13 3.78
C GLY A 69 25.15 4.89 2.92
N SER A 70 25.55 6.05 2.37
CA SER A 70 24.65 6.90 1.57
C SER A 70 24.11 6.21 0.31
N MET A 71 24.95 5.41 -0.37
CA MET A 71 24.56 4.63 -1.54
C MET A 71 23.61 3.49 -1.16
N VAL A 72 23.93 2.74 -0.10
CA VAL A 72 23.08 1.64 0.39
C VAL A 72 21.70 2.16 0.83
N PHE A 73 21.65 3.26 1.58
CA PHE A 73 20.39 3.89 1.97
C PHE A 73 19.56 4.34 0.77
N SER A 74 20.20 4.96 -0.23
CA SER A 74 19.51 5.39 -1.45
C SER A 74 18.91 4.21 -2.22
N LEU A 75 19.65 3.09 -2.34
CA LEU A 75 19.16 1.86 -2.97
C LEU A 75 17.98 1.25 -2.20
N ILE A 76 18.06 1.19 -0.87
CA ILE A 76 16.95 0.74 -0.03
C ILE A 76 15.72 1.63 -0.25
N TYR A 77 15.90 2.94 -0.31
CA TYR A 77 14.80 3.89 -0.53
C TYR A 77 14.11 3.69 -1.88
N LEU A 78 14.87 3.39 -2.94
CA LEU A 78 14.31 3.04 -4.25
C LEU A 78 13.54 1.72 -4.21
N VAL A 79 14.04 0.71 -3.51
CA VAL A 79 13.31 -0.56 -3.31
C VAL A 79 12.01 -0.33 -2.55
N VAL A 80 12.03 0.50 -1.52
CA VAL A 80 10.83 0.88 -0.74
C VAL A 80 9.83 1.64 -1.62
N ALA A 81 10.29 2.57 -2.46
CA ALA A 81 9.44 3.28 -3.42
C ALA A 81 8.77 2.32 -4.41
N ALA A 82 9.53 1.35 -4.95
CA ALA A 82 8.99 0.30 -5.83
C ALA A 82 7.99 -0.61 -5.09
N LEU A 83 8.24 -0.92 -3.82
CA LEU A 83 7.33 -1.70 -2.99
C LEU A 83 6.00 -0.96 -2.77
N TYR A 84 6.04 0.34 -2.44
CA TYR A 84 4.83 1.16 -2.25
C TYR A 84 4.05 1.42 -3.54
N PHE A 85 4.71 1.36 -4.70
CA PHE A 85 4.02 1.48 -5.99
C PHE A 85 2.94 0.41 -6.19
N ILE A 86 3.19 -0.82 -5.72
CA ILE A 86 2.29 -1.96 -5.90
C ILE A 86 0.88 -1.69 -5.29
N PRO A 87 0.73 -1.38 -4.00
CA PRO A 87 -0.59 -1.16 -3.40
C PRO A 87 -1.27 0.11 -3.92
N ILE A 88 -0.51 1.16 -4.24
CA ILE A 88 -1.05 2.38 -4.85
C ILE A 88 -1.63 2.10 -6.24
N ASN A 89 -0.95 1.27 -7.04
CA ASN A 89 -1.46 0.84 -8.33
C ASN A 89 -2.72 -0.05 -8.21
N TYR A 90 -2.80 -0.93 -7.21
CA TYR A 90 -4.04 -1.66 -6.94
C TYR A 90 -5.19 -0.73 -6.58
N LEU A 91 -4.93 0.31 -5.79
CA LEU A 91 -5.94 1.30 -5.44
C LEU A 91 -6.46 2.04 -6.68
N TYR A 92 -5.57 2.48 -7.56
CA TYR A 92 -5.94 3.10 -8.84
C TYR A 92 -6.76 2.16 -9.73
N ARG A 93 -6.35 0.90 -9.84
CA ARG A 93 -7.05 -0.11 -10.65
C ARG A 93 -8.43 -0.43 -10.09
N PHE A 94 -8.56 -0.54 -8.77
CA PHE A 94 -9.87 -0.64 -8.12
C PHE A 94 -10.77 0.52 -8.53
N SER A 95 -10.31 1.77 -8.38
CA SER A 95 -11.11 2.94 -8.72
C SER A 95 -11.55 2.96 -10.18
N SER A 96 -10.64 2.65 -11.10
CA SER A 96 -10.88 2.67 -12.54
C SER A 96 -11.90 1.60 -12.96
N ASN A 97 -11.70 0.36 -12.51
CA ASN A 97 -12.61 -0.76 -12.80
C ASN A 97 -13.98 -0.52 -12.13
N MET A 98 -14.02 0.00 -10.90
CA MET A 98 -15.28 0.27 -10.20
C MET A 98 -16.11 1.34 -10.93
N LYS A 99 -15.49 2.45 -11.34
CA LYS A 99 -16.17 3.48 -12.14
C LYS A 99 -16.68 2.93 -13.48
N SER A 100 -15.88 2.10 -14.14
CA SER A 100 -16.27 1.42 -15.39
C SER A 100 -17.49 0.52 -15.17
N ALA A 101 -17.42 -0.36 -14.16
CA ALA A 101 -18.47 -1.29 -13.79
C ALA A 101 -19.80 -0.62 -13.48
N LEU A 102 -19.77 0.48 -12.71
CA LEU A 102 -20.97 1.22 -12.33
C LEU A 102 -21.59 1.98 -13.52
N ARG A 103 -20.77 2.51 -14.42
CA ARG A 103 -21.24 3.21 -15.64
C ARG A 103 -21.83 2.25 -16.66
N SER A 104 -21.20 1.07 -16.85
CA SER A 104 -21.62 0.11 -17.87
C SER A 104 -22.48 -1.03 -17.33
N ASN A 105 -22.83 -1.03 -16.04
CA ASN A 105 -23.47 -2.15 -15.34
C ASN A 105 -22.80 -3.51 -15.62
N SER A 106 -21.46 -3.55 -15.69
CA SER A 106 -20.70 -4.75 -16.00
C SER A 106 -20.31 -5.53 -14.74
N GLN A 107 -20.82 -6.74 -14.59
CA GLN A 107 -20.46 -7.63 -13.49
C GLN A 107 -18.99 -8.05 -13.56
N THR A 108 -18.44 -8.26 -14.75
CA THR A 108 -17.03 -8.65 -14.94
C THR A 108 -16.08 -7.56 -14.42
N GLU A 109 -16.35 -6.29 -14.74
CA GLU A 109 -15.55 -5.16 -14.27
C GLU A 109 -15.72 -4.94 -12.76
N LEU A 110 -16.92 -5.21 -12.22
CA LEU A 110 -17.19 -5.15 -10.80
C LEU A 110 -16.35 -6.18 -10.02
N THR A 111 -16.32 -7.42 -10.51
CA THR A 111 -15.50 -8.50 -9.93
C THR A 111 -14.01 -8.14 -9.95
N LYS A 112 -13.50 -7.62 -11.08
CA LYS A 112 -12.11 -7.15 -11.19
C LYS A 112 -11.81 -6.02 -10.21
N ALA A 113 -12.73 -5.07 -10.04
CA ALA A 113 -12.55 -3.99 -9.08
C ALA A 113 -12.36 -4.54 -7.67
N PHE A 114 -13.26 -5.43 -7.22
CA PHE A 114 -13.12 -6.07 -5.91
C PHE A 114 -11.88 -6.95 -5.78
N GLU A 115 -11.43 -7.59 -6.86
CA GLU A 115 -10.17 -8.33 -6.87
C GLU A 115 -8.96 -7.43 -6.58
N TYR A 116 -8.90 -6.25 -7.19
CA TYR A 116 -7.85 -5.27 -6.90
C TYR A 116 -7.97 -4.71 -5.48
N LEU A 117 -9.18 -4.47 -4.98
CA LEU A 117 -9.40 -4.02 -3.60
C LEU A 117 -8.91 -5.06 -2.58
N LYS A 118 -9.25 -6.33 -2.80
CA LYS A 118 -8.76 -7.46 -2.01
C LYS A 118 -7.23 -7.53 -2.04
N SER A 119 -6.64 -7.41 -3.23
CA SER A 119 -5.20 -7.48 -3.42
C SER A 119 -4.46 -6.33 -2.72
N HIS A 120 -5.05 -5.13 -2.74
CA HIS A 120 -4.56 -3.97 -1.99
C HIS A 120 -4.50 -4.27 -0.48
N TYR A 121 -5.61 -4.66 0.13
CA TYR A 121 -5.63 -4.92 1.58
C TYR A 121 -4.79 -6.13 1.98
N LYS A 122 -4.72 -7.19 1.15
CA LYS A 122 -3.82 -8.31 1.38
C LYS A 122 -2.36 -7.86 1.39
N PHE A 123 -1.96 -7.04 0.42
CA PHE A 123 -0.60 -6.52 0.34
C PHE A 123 -0.26 -5.65 1.56
N ILE A 124 -1.12 -4.68 1.90
CA ILE A 124 -0.92 -3.80 3.05
C ILE A 124 -0.87 -4.62 4.36
N GLY A 125 -1.75 -5.61 4.52
CA GLY A 125 -1.74 -6.49 5.71
C GLY A 125 -0.44 -7.28 5.85
N ILE A 126 0.06 -7.88 4.77
CA ILE A 126 1.34 -8.61 4.78
C ILE A 126 2.51 -7.66 5.09
N LEU A 127 2.53 -6.48 4.45
CA LEU A 127 3.57 -5.48 4.68
C LEU A 127 3.59 -5.03 6.16
N THR A 128 2.42 -4.79 6.74
CA THR A 128 2.29 -4.42 8.16
C THR A 128 2.82 -5.51 9.09
N ILE A 129 2.52 -6.79 8.82
CA ILE A 129 3.06 -7.91 9.61
C ILE A 129 4.59 -7.94 9.54
N ILE A 130 5.17 -7.76 8.35
CA ILE A 130 6.63 -7.73 8.15
C ILE A 130 7.25 -6.58 8.96
N VAL A 131 6.69 -5.37 8.85
CA VAL A 131 7.20 -4.18 9.55
C VAL A 131 7.16 -4.38 11.07
N PHE A 132 6.04 -4.87 11.62
CA PHE A 132 5.96 -5.16 13.05
C PHE A 132 6.92 -6.26 13.49
N GLY A 133 7.10 -7.31 12.68
CA GLY A 133 8.11 -8.34 12.94
C GLY A 133 9.52 -7.76 13.03
N LEU A 134 9.89 -6.87 12.10
CA LEU A 134 11.18 -6.18 12.12
C LEU A 134 11.34 -5.27 13.36
N TYR A 135 10.30 -4.56 13.77
CA TYR A 135 10.34 -3.72 14.97
C TYR A 135 10.55 -4.55 16.24
N ILE A 136 9.86 -5.69 16.37
CA ILE A 136 10.04 -6.59 17.51
C ILE A 136 11.49 -7.10 17.54
N LEU A 137 12.02 -7.58 16.41
CA LEU A 137 13.40 -8.05 16.32
C LEU A 137 14.43 -6.95 16.64
N ALA A 138 14.19 -5.72 16.17
CA ALA A 138 15.06 -4.59 16.45
C ALA A 138 15.10 -4.25 17.95
N ILE A 139 13.94 -4.25 18.63
CA ILE A 139 13.86 -4.01 20.07
C ILE A 139 14.67 -5.07 20.84
N PHE A 140 14.50 -6.36 20.52
CA PHE A 140 15.27 -7.42 21.16
C PHE A 140 16.79 -7.29 20.87
N GLY A 141 17.17 -6.93 19.65
CA GLY A 141 18.57 -6.69 19.29
C GLY A 141 19.20 -5.54 20.10
N VAL A 142 18.47 -4.43 20.26
CA VAL A 142 18.91 -3.30 21.10
C VAL A 142 19.00 -3.70 22.57
N MET A 143 18.05 -4.49 23.09
CA MET A 143 18.13 -4.97 24.48
C MET A 143 19.36 -5.84 24.73
N ILE A 144 19.67 -6.78 23.82
CA ILE A 144 20.82 -7.67 23.95
C ILE A 144 22.15 -6.90 23.87
N THR A 145 22.26 -5.96 22.93
CA THR A 145 23.46 -5.12 22.76
C THR A 145 23.63 -4.11 23.89
N GLY A 146 22.54 -3.51 24.38
CA GLY A 146 22.54 -2.62 25.53
C GLY A 146 22.97 -3.31 26.83
N LEU A 147 22.47 -4.53 27.08
CA LEU A 147 22.85 -5.33 28.26
C LEU A 147 24.32 -5.78 28.22
N SER A 148 24.85 -6.09 27.04
CA SER A 148 26.27 -6.48 26.88
C SER A 148 27.24 -5.31 26.96
N GLY A 149 26.78 -4.07 26.74
CA GLY A 149 27.56 -2.84 26.94
C GLY A 149 27.66 -2.39 28.41
N ILE A 150 26.72 -2.78 29.27
CA ILE A 150 26.71 -2.40 30.71
C ILE A 150 27.75 -3.20 31.53
N GLY A 151 28.20 -4.35 31.03
CA GLY A 151 29.16 -5.22 31.72
C GLY A 151 30.64 -4.99 31.39
N ARG A 152 31.00 -3.87 30.74
CA ARG A 152 32.40 -3.52 30.37
C ARG A 152 32.81 -2.18 30.95
#